data_AF-A0A6I1EZH7-F1
#
_entry.id   AF-A0A6I1EZH7-F1
#
_cell.length_a   1.000
_cell.length_b   1.000
_cell.length_c   1.000
_cell.angle_alpha   90.00
_cell.angle_beta   90.00
_cell.angle_gamma   90.00
#
_symmetry.space_group_name_H-M   'P 1'
#
loop_
_entity.id
_entity.type
_entity.pdbx_description
1 polymer ?
#
loop_
_entity_poly.entity_id
_entity_poly.type
_entity_poly.pdbx_seq_one_letter_code
_entity_poly.pdbx_strand_id
1 'polypeptide(L)' 'MIDLICSHYRRRCVEVRQTIEATALSEEAARNLDAQPGIPALRILRRCISDRYRTRLITLSIMPSDRYAFNLNVRID' A
#
# COMPACT_ATOMS: atom_id res chain seq x y z
N MET A 1 7.36 -4.31 8.27
CA MET A 1 7.79 -5.10 7.09
C MET A 1 8.92 -4.43 6.34
N ILE A 2 8.76 -3.18 5.86
CA ILE A 2 9.84 -2.46 5.17
C ILE A 2 11.09 -2.31 6.06
N ASP A 3 10.93 -2.04 7.35
CA ASP A 3 12.05 -1.90 8.29
C ASP A 3 12.87 -3.18 8.42
N LEU A 4 12.21 -4.34 8.41
CA LEU A 4 12.86 -5.65 8.45
C LEU A 4 13.67 -5.91 7.18
N ILE A 5 13.10 -5.62 6.00
CA ILE A 5 13.78 -5.76 4.71
C ILE A 5 14.98 -4.81 4.64
N CYS A 6 14.77 -3.55 5.01
CA CYS A 6 15.83 -2.54 5.09
C CYS A 6 16.96 -2.97 6.03
N SER A 7 16.63 -3.46 7.23
CA SER A 7 17.61 -3.97 8.20
C SER A 7 18.41 -5.15 7.64
N HIS A 8 17.73 -6.17 7.10
CA HIS A 8 18.39 -7.35 6.54
C HIS A 8 19.40 -7.02 5.44
N TYR A 9 19.04 -6.08 4.55
CA TYR A 9 19.92 -5.65 3.44
C TYR A 9 20.88 -4.51 3.81
N ARG A 10 20.91 -4.08 5.08
CA ARG A 10 21.69 -2.93 5.56
C ARG A 10 21.43 -1.68 4.69
N ARG A 11 20.16 -1.40 4.43
CA ARG A 11 19.66 -0.26 3.65
C ARG A 11 18.71 0.58 4.48
N ARG A 12 18.54 1.84 4.06
CA ARG A 12 17.51 2.74 4.59
C ARG A 12 16.46 3.02 3.53
N CYS A 13 15.19 2.98 3.91
CA CYS A 13 14.12 3.57 3.10
C CYS A 13 14.19 5.09 3.28
N VAL A 14 14.37 5.83 2.20
CA VAL A 14 14.51 7.30 2.22
C VAL A 14 13.27 8.02 1.68
N GLU A 15 12.45 7.32 0.91
CA GLU A 15 11.22 7.87 0.32
C GLU A 15 10.20 6.75 0.13
N VAL A 16 8.92 7.05 0.37
CA VAL A 16 7.79 6.19 0.02
C VAL A 16 6.91 6.95 -0.97
N ARG A 17 6.82 6.44 -2.20
CA ARG A 17 5.87 6.94 -3.19
C ARG A 17 4.63 6.09 -3.16
N GLN A 18 3.50 6.70 -2.80
CA GLN A 18 2.22 6.02 -2.67
C GLN A 18 1.20 6.58 -3.64
N THR A 19 0.50 5.68 -4.33
CA THR A 19 -0.68 5.99 -5.14
C THR A 19 -1.88 5.31 -4.48
N ILE A 20 -2.93 6.09 -4.20
CA ILE A 20 -4.19 5.61 -3.62
C ILE A 20 -5.28 5.84 -4.67
N GLU A 21 -5.97 4.77 -5.04
CA GLU A 21 -7.00 4.78 -6.09
C GLU A 21 -8.26 4.12 -5.56
N ALA A 22 -9.42 4.62 -5.98
CA ALA A 22 -10.66 3.86 -5.85
C ALA A 22 -10.66 2.72 -6.87
N THR A 23 -11.14 1.55 -6.45
CA THR A 23 -11.29 0.39 -7.32
C THR A 23 -12.53 -0.41 -6.93
N ALA A 24 -13.04 -1.23 -7.85
CA ALA A 24 -14.02 -2.26 -7.51
C ALA A 24 -13.27 -3.53 -7.10
N LEU A 25 -13.75 -4.21 -6.07
CA LEU A 25 -13.11 -5.43 -5.59
C LEU A 25 -13.26 -6.54 -6.64
N SER A 26 -12.15 -7.03 -7.20
CA SER A 26 -12.18 -8.15 -8.15
C SER A 26 -12.69 -9.43 -7.47
N GLU A 27 -13.20 -10.38 -8.25
CA GLU A 27 -13.65 -11.66 -7.69
C GLU A 27 -12.54 -12.42 -6.95
N GLU A 28 -11.32 -12.39 -7.48
CA GLU A 28 -10.17 -13.02 -6.84
C GLU A 28 -9.85 -12.38 -5.49
N ALA A 29 -9.79 -11.04 -5.45
CA ALA A 29 -9.53 -10.33 -4.22
C ALA A 29 -10.67 -10.54 -3.21
N ALA A 30 -11.92 -10.55 -3.66
CA ALA A 30 -13.11 -10.79 -2.84
C ALA A 30 -13.07 -12.17 -2.17
N ARG A 31 -12.71 -13.22 -2.92
CA ARG A 31 -12.53 -14.57 -2.35
C ARG A 31 -11.42 -14.61 -1.29
N ASN A 32 -10.29 -13.98 -1.57
CA ASN A 32 -9.13 -13.98 -0.65
C ASN A 32 -9.36 -13.12 0.60
N LEU A 33 -10.26 -12.14 0.53
CA LEU A 33 -10.54 -11.18 1.60
C LEU A 33 -11.85 -11.44 2.33
N ASP A 34 -12.54 -12.53 1.99
CA ASP A 34 -13.87 -12.88 2.51
C ASP A 34 -14.80 -11.66 2.46
N ALA A 35 -15.02 -11.17 1.24
CA ALA A 35 -15.79 -9.96 0.96
C ALA A 35 -16.66 -10.17 -0.27
N GLN A 36 -17.65 -9.29 -0.45
CA GLN A 36 -18.51 -9.32 -1.62
C GLN A 36 -17.75 -8.77 -2.86
N PRO A 37 -17.77 -9.47 -4.01
CA PRO A 37 -17.21 -8.94 -5.26
C PRO A 37 -17.90 -7.64 -5.70
N GLY A 38 -17.13 -6.76 -6.34
CA GLY A 38 -17.63 -5.51 -6.91
C GLY A 38 -17.83 -4.37 -5.92
N ILE A 39 -17.73 -4.61 -4.60
CA ILE A 39 -17.82 -3.52 -3.62
C ILE A 39 -16.66 -2.52 -3.82
N PRO A 40 -16.86 -1.24 -3.48
CA PRO A 40 -15.79 -0.27 -3.50
C PRO A 40 -14.62 -0.69 -2.59
N ALA A 41 -13.41 -0.39 -3.03
CA ALA A 41 -12.20 -0.66 -2.29
C ALA A 41 -11.14 0.41 -2.59
N LEU A 42 -10.19 0.56 -1.68
CA LEU A 42 -8.97 1.31 -1.93
C LEU A 42 -7.88 0.39 -2.46
N ARG A 43 -7.31 0.77 -3.59
CA ARG A 43 -6.08 0.20 -4.12
C ARG A 43 -4.91 1.09 -3.73
N ILE A 44 -3.97 0.56 -2.96
CA ILE A 44 -2.79 1.31 -2.51
C ILE A 44 -1.54 0.65 -3.08
N LEU A 45 -0.88 1.34 -4.02
CA LEU A 45 0.43 0.98 -4.54
C LEU A 45 1.50 1.79 -3.81
N ARG A 46 2.45 1.11 -3.16
CA ARG A 46 3.59 1.76 -2.50
C ARG A 46 4.90 1.33 -3.15
N ARG A 47 5.78 2.29 -3.38
CA ARG A 47 7.15 2.10 -3.84
C ARG A 47 8.10 2.67 -2.79
N CYS A 48 8.83 1.78 -2.12
CA CYS A 48 9.83 2.16 -1.11
C CYS A 48 11.20 2.27 -1.78
N ILE A 49 11.76 3.48 -1.73
CA ILE A 49 13.02 3.83 -2.40
C ILE A 49 14.15 3.83 -1.37
N SER A 50 15.25 3.19 -1.73
CA SER A 50 16.45 3.14 -0.89
C SER A 50 17.40 4.31 -1.13
N ASP A 51 18.30 4.53 -0.17
CA ASP A 51 19.41 5.50 -0.23
C ASP A 51 20.31 5.45 -1.49
N ARG A 52 20.27 4.37 -2.27
CA ARG A 52 20.93 4.27 -3.59
C ARG A 52 20.01 4.59 -4.78
N TYR A 53 18.88 5.26 -4.55
CA TYR A 53 17.84 5.61 -5.54
C TYR A 53 17.33 4.42 -6.38
N ARG A 54 17.45 3.20 -5.86
CA ARG A 54 16.81 2.00 -6.43
C ARG A 54 15.58 1.63 -5.60
N THR A 55 14.47 1.34 -6.27
CA THR A 55 13.28 0.74 -5.64
C THR A 55 13.65 -0.62 -5.08
N ARG A 56 13.30 -0.89 -3.82
CA ARG A 56 13.59 -2.18 -3.17
C ARG A 56 12.35 -2.99 -2.86
N LEU A 57 11.23 -2.30 -2.62
CA LEU A 57 9.97 -2.95 -2.33
C LEU A 57 8.86 -2.22 -3.05
N ILE A 58 8.02 -3.00 -3.74
CA ILE A 58 6.74 -2.55 -4.26
C ILE A 58 5.68 -3.39 -3.57
N THR A 59 4.71 -2.73 -2.94
CA THR A 59 3.57 -3.41 -2.33
C THR A 59 2.28 -2.95 -2.98
N LEU A 60 1.40 -3.90 -3.25
CA LEU A 60 0.02 -3.64 -3.61
C LEU A 60 -0.86 -4.09 -2.45
N SER A 61 -1.72 -3.20 -1.97
CA SER A 61 -2.73 -3.51 -0.97
C SER A 61 -4.11 -3.16 -1.50
N ILE A 62 -5.08 -4.05 -1.26
CA ILE A 62 -6.49 -3.84 -1.57
C ILE A 62 -7.24 -3.82 -0.24
N MET A 63 -8.02 -2.76 0.00
CA MET A 63 -8.72 -2.54 1.26
C MET A 63 -10.22 -2.36 0.98
N PRO A 64 -11.07 -3.33 1.32
CA PRO A 64 -12.53 -3.24 1.20
C PRO A 64 -13.11 -2.03 1.96
N SER A 65 -14.04 -1.30 1.35
CA SER A 65 -14.57 -0.05 1.92
C SER A 65 -15.46 -0.22 3.15
N ASP A 66 -15.96 -1.43 3.39
CA ASP A 66 -16.81 -1.78 4.53
C ASP A 66 -16.01 -1.89 5.85
N ARG A 67 -14.69 -2.08 5.77
CA ARG A 67 -13.81 -2.31 6.92
C ARG A 67 -12.68 -1.31 7.05
N TYR A 68 -12.38 -0.53 6.01
CA TYR A 68 -11.23 0.36 5.98
C TYR A 68 -11.56 1.75 5.46
N ALA A 69 -10.95 2.74 6.10
CA ALA A 69 -10.89 4.12 5.64
C ALA A 69 -9.42 4.58 5.64
N PHE A 70 -9.07 5.46 4.70
CA PHE A 70 -7.77 6.13 4.67
C PHE A 70 -7.90 7.54 5.23
N ASN A 71 -7.10 7.87 6.24
CA ASN A 71 -7.01 9.21 6.82
C ASN A 71 -5.58 9.74 6.65
N LEU A 72 -5.46 10.99 6.21
CA LEU A 72 -4.20 11.70 6.11
C LEU A 72 -4.31 13.03 6.84
N ASN A 73 -3.52 13.18 7.90
CA ASN A 73 -3.35 14.46 8.57
C ASN A 73 -2.10 15.14 8.02
N VAL A 74 -2.27 16.33 7.45
CA VAL A 74 -1.16 17.17 6.98
C VAL A 74 -1.17 18.43 7.83
N ARG A 75 -0.02 18.75 8.43
CA ARG A 75 0.20 20.05 9.05
C ARG A 75 0.92 20.91 8.02
N ILE A 76 0.31 22.05 7.70
CA ILE A 76 0.89 23.06 6.82
C ILE A 76 1.40 24.16 7.77
N ASP A 77 2.71 24.42 7.74
CA ASP A 77 3.32 25.56 8.43
C ASP A 77 3.07 26.87 7.67
#